data_AF-A0A9N9X5V7-F1
#
_entry.id   AF-A0A9N9X5V7-F1
#
_cell.length_a   1.000
_cell.length_b   1.000
_cell.length_c   1.000
_cell.angle_alpha   90.00
_cell.angle_beta   90.00
_cell.angle_gamma   90.00
#
_symmetry.space_group_name_H-M   'P 1'
#
loop_
_entity.id
_entity.type
_entity.pdbx_description
1 polymer ?
#
loop_
_entity_poly.entity_id
_entity_poly.type
_entity_poly.pdbx_seq_one_letter_code
_entity_poly.pdbx_strand_id
1 'polypeptide(L)'
;MFIPLKHLLNIFNDYECVSYGKHSIRLVRAGNDNNCFKITETAVGTAVVPTKVQLEIENVELKVKRLFPNDQIKLQLLKAIKADTPILIPFRKWELHMLPSLTTGATNEIWAVKTSSFLESPRYVIVCFQTDHDLTKVNTDPTIFNHANITNITLTLNGESYPKEKMQLAFDKGAFPQAYFNYTQFGYSYKNTSLHTPLLGYPEFANKQPLFVIDCSRRDESVKSSTVDVKLEIEASQGFPANTRAYCIIVHDNIIEHLPLSEIIKKWN
;
A
#
# COMPACT_ATOMS: atom_id res chain seq x y z
N MET A 1 -21.68 9.23 0.47
CA MET A 1 -20.93 7.96 0.67
C MET A 1 -20.07 8.12 1.91
N PHE A 2 -20.04 7.14 2.81
CA PHE A 2 -19.15 7.19 3.98
C PHE A 2 -17.98 6.22 3.77
N ILE A 3 -16.76 6.71 3.81
CA ILE A 3 -15.54 5.90 3.71
C ILE A 3 -14.87 5.85 5.08
N PRO A 4 -14.81 4.69 5.75
CA PRO A 4 -14.13 4.57 7.02
C PRO A 4 -12.63 4.89 6.90
N LEU A 5 -12.11 5.79 7.73
CA LEU A 5 -10.69 6.16 7.74
C LEU A 5 -9.76 4.96 7.98
N LYS A 6 -10.23 3.92 8.68
CA LYS A 6 -9.50 2.66 8.89
C LYS A 6 -9.14 1.89 7.61
N HIS A 7 -9.80 2.20 6.48
CA HIS A 7 -9.46 1.62 5.18
C HIS A 7 -8.31 2.37 4.49
N LEU A 8 -8.04 3.61 4.91
CA LEU A 8 -7.00 4.48 4.36
C LEU A 8 -5.77 4.56 5.28
N LEU A 9 -5.97 4.43 6.59
CA LEU A 9 -4.94 4.62 7.61
C LEU A 9 -4.84 3.37 8.49
N ASN A 10 -3.68 2.70 8.46
CA ASN A 10 -3.46 1.46 9.21
C ASN A 10 -3.27 1.64 10.70
N ILE A 11 -2.89 2.83 11.16
CA ILE A 11 -2.63 3.09 12.58
C ILE A 11 -3.82 2.67 13.47
N PHE A 12 -5.05 2.78 12.96
CA PHE A 12 -6.26 2.37 13.67
C PHE A 12 -6.49 0.86 13.72
N ASN A 13 -5.81 0.08 12.87
CA ASN A 13 -5.84 -1.37 12.88
C ASN A 13 -4.66 -1.96 13.67
N ASP A 14 -3.55 -1.20 13.80
CA ASP A 14 -2.31 -1.70 14.41
C ASP A 14 -2.15 -1.29 15.88
N TYR A 15 -2.60 -0.09 16.25
CA TYR A 15 -2.44 0.45 17.60
C TYR A 15 -3.78 0.40 18.36
N GLU A 16 -3.91 -0.57 19.27
CA GLU A 16 -5.11 -0.78 20.08
C GLU A 16 -5.04 -0.14 21.48
N CYS A 17 -3.90 0.47 21.82
CA CYS A 17 -3.70 1.08 23.14
C CYS A 17 -4.26 2.50 23.22
N VAL A 18 -4.37 3.00 24.44
CA VAL A 18 -4.84 4.38 24.70
C VAL A 18 -3.75 5.37 24.33
N SER A 19 -4.10 6.43 23.61
CA SER A 19 -3.23 7.59 23.38
C SER A 19 -3.76 8.83 24.11
N TYR A 20 -2.84 9.73 24.46
CA TYR A 20 -3.16 10.99 25.12
C TYR A 20 -2.55 12.16 24.34
N GLY A 21 -3.32 13.25 24.22
CA GLY A 21 -2.87 14.50 23.59
C GLY A 21 -3.73 14.92 22.40
N LYS A 22 -3.23 15.90 21.66
CA LYS A 22 -3.88 16.40 20.44
C LYS A 22 -3.61 15.47 19.26
N HIS A 23 -4.67 14.95 18.66
CA HIS A 23 -4.58 14.20 17.40
C HIS A 23 -4.84 15.13 16.22
N SER A 24 -3.92 15.16 15.24
CA SER A 24 -4.10 15.90 13.99
C SER A 24 -3.88 14.99 12.79
N ILE A 25 -4.80 15.04 11.83
CA ILE A 25 -4.67 14.34 10.54
C ILE A 25 -4.45 15.40 9.47
N ARG A 26 -3.44 15.20 8.62
CA ARG A 26 -3.22 16.00 7.42
C ARG A 26 -3.56 15.15 6.21
N LEU A 27 -4.52 15.61 5.43
CA LEU A 27 -4.89 15.01 4.14
C LEU A 27 -4.47 15.99 3.03
N VAL A 28 -3.89 15.46 1.96
CA VAL A 28 -3.51 16.22 0.77
C VAL A 28 -4.31 15.63 -0.39
N ARG A 29 -5.09 16.48 -1.08
CA ARG A 29 -5.89 16.09 -2.24
C ARG A 29 -5.19 16.57 -3.51
N ALA A 30 -5.27 15.79 -4.58
CA ALA A 30 -4.84 16.23 -5.90
C ALA A 30 -5.72 17.40 -6.39
N GLY A 31 -5.21 18.18 -7.34
CA GLY A 31 -5.95 19.33 -7.89
C GLY A 31 -7.13 18.94 -8.81
N ASN A 32 -7.30 17.65 -9.13
CA ASN A 32 -8.42 17.14 -9.93
C ASN A 32 -8.89 15.78 -9.39
N ASP A 33 -10.12 15.41 -9.78
CA ASP A 33 -10.83 14.22 -9.29
C ASP A 33 -11.03 13.16 -10.39
N ASN A 34 -10.35 13.27 -11.52
CA ASN A 34 -10.60 12.44 -12.70
C ASN A 34 -10.41 10.94 -12.45
N ASN A 35 -9.64 10.59 -11.42
CA ASN A 35 -9.37 9.20 -11.00
C ASN A 35 -10.35 8.65 -9.96
N CYS A 36 -11.36 9.43 -9.58
CA CYS A 36 -12.30 9.07 -8.52
C CYS A 36 -13.66 8.63 -9.05
N PHE A 37 -13.93 8.81 -10.35
CA PHE A 37 -15.21 8.45 -10.97
C PHE A 37 -15.00 7.91 -12.39
N LYS A 38 -15.99 7.14 -12.85
CA LYS A 38 -16.08 6.66 -14.23
C LYS A 38 -17.39 7.12 -14.84
N ILE A 39 -17.31 7.71 -16.02
CA ILE A 39 -18.50 8.07 -16.82
C ILE A 39 -18.84 6.89 -17.73
N THR A 40 -20.05 6.36 -17.59
CA THR A 40 -20.52 5.18 -18.36
C THR A 40 -21.45 5.53 -19.52
N GLU A 41 -21.78 6.81 -19.70
CA GLU A 41 -22.65 7.26 -20.79
C GLU A 41 -21.98 7.00 -22.14
N THR A 42 -22.67 6.27 -23.01
CA THR A 42 -22.24 5.99 -24.38
C THR A 42 -22.90 7.04 -25.29
N ALA A 43 -22.11 7.76 -26.08
CA ALA A 43 -22.62 8.79 -26.98
C ALA A 43 -23.64 8.21 -27.97
N VAL A 44 -24.89 8.68 -27.92
CA VAL A 44 -25.89 8.50 -28.99
C VAL A 44 -25.97 9.84 -29.73
N GLY A 45 -25.25 9.98 -30.84
CA GLY A 45 -25.31 11.15 -31.74
C GLY A 45 -24.19 12.21 -31.57
N THR A 46 -24.17 13.16 -32.52
CA THR A 46 -23.05 14.04 -32.90
C THR A 46 -22.76 15.25 -32.00
N ALA A 47 -23.04 15.18 -30.70
CA ALA A 47 -22.64 16.23 -29.76
C ALA A 47 -22.43 15.66 -28.36
N VAL A 48 -21.17 15.42 -28.00
CA VAL A 48 -20.78 15.03 -26.65
C VAL A 48 -20.74 16.29 -25.79
N VAL A 49 -21.76 16.50 -24.97
CA VAL A 49 -21.64 17.43 -23.84
C VAL A 49 -20.73 16.75 -22.81
N PRO A 50 -19.58 17.31 -22.44
CA PRO A 50 -18.74 16.71 -21.41
C PRO A 50 -19.49 16.77 -20.08
N THR A 51 -19.97 15.62 -19.59
CA THR A 51 -20.59 15.50 -18.27
C THR A 51 -19.55 15.89 -17.22
N LYS A 52 -19.68 17.10 -16.66
CA LYS A 52 -18.81 17.58 -15.59
C LYS A 52 -19.29 16.98 -14.28
N VAL A 53 -18.49 16.08 -13.72
CA VAL A 53 -18.69 15.55 -12.38
C VAL A 53 -17.81 16.34 -11.42
N GLN A 54 -18.40 16.87 -10.35
CA GLN A 54 -17.67 17.54 -9.28
C GLN A 54 -17.87 16.74 -7.99
N LEU A 55 -16.77 16.38 -7.32
CA LEU A 55 -16.80 15.72 -6.02
C LEU A 55 -16.56 16.75 -4.92
N GLU A 56 -17.60 17.05 -4.15
CA GLU A 56 -17.51 17.88 -2.97
C GLU A 56 -17.38 17.02 -1.72
N ILE A 57 -16.38 17.31 -0.89
CA ILE A 57 -16.20 16.66 0.40
C ILE A 57 -16.87 17.57 1.43
N GLU A 58 -18.08 17.21 1.84
CA GLU A 58 -18.85 18.00 2.81
C GLU A 58 -18.19 18.04 4.19
N ASN A 59 -17.69 16.89 4.66
CA ASN A 59 -17.14 16.77 6.01
C ASN A 59 -16.15 15.61 6.11
N VAL A 60 -15.11 15.78 6.93
CA VAL A 60 -14.15 14.74 7.31
C VAL A 60 -14.11 14.66 8.82
N GLU A 61 -14.70 13.61 9.38
CA GLU A 61 -14.77 13.41 10.83
C GLU A 61 -13.92 12.21 11.28
N LEU A 62 -13.16 12.40 12.35
CA LEU A 62 -12.50 11.31 13.07
C LEU A 62 -13.27 11.00 14.36
N LYS A 63 -13.95 9.86 14.39
CA LYS A 63 -14.68 9.38 15.57
C LYS A 63 -13.80 8.42 16.37
N VAL A 64 -13.22 8.92 17.46
CA VAL A 64 -12.40 8.11 18.40
C VAL A 64 -13.17 7.92 19.70
N LYS A 65 -13.12 6.71 20.27
CA LYS A 65 -13.68 6.45 21.60
C LYS A 65 -12.87 7.21 22.65
N ARG A 66 -13.55 8.03 23.47
CA ARG A 66 -12.94 8.69 24.63
C ARG A 66 -13.15 7.82 25.85
N LEU A 67 -12.08 7.58 26.61
CA LEU A 67 -12.11 6.79 27.83
C LEU A 67 -12.17 7.73 29.03
N PHE A 68 -13.06 7.41 29.97
CA PHE A 68 -13.17 8.09 31.26
C PHE A 68 -12.81 7.10 32.37
N PRO A 69 -11.51 6.97 32.70
CA PRO A 69 -11.07 6.04 33.74
C PRO A 69 -11.57 6.50 35.12
N ASN A 70 -11.72 5.54 36.05
CA ASN A 70 -11.98 5.85 37.45
C ASN A 70 -10.82 6.66 38.06
N ASP A 71 -11.04 7.29 39.22
CA ASP A 71 -10.06 8.20 39.80
C ASP A 71 -8.71 7.54 40.12
N GLN A 72 -8.71 6.26 40.51
CA GLN A 72 -7.49 5.50 40.79
C GLN A 72 -6.63 5.32 39.53
N ILE A 73 -7.22 4.83 38.43
CA ILE A 73 -6.53 4.63 37.14
C ILE A 73 -6.14 5.99 36.56
N LYS A 74 -7.03 7.00 36.65
CA LYS A 74 -6.74 8.36 36.20
C LYS A 74 -5.50 8.93 36.88
N LEU A 75 -5.36 8.74 38.19
CA LEU A 75 -4.20 9.20 38.94
C LEU A 75 -2.91 8.47 38.52
N GLN A 76 -2.98 7.18 38.20
CA GLN A 76 -1.85 6.42 37.64
C GLN A 76 -1.45 6.93 36.25
N LEU A 77 -2.41 7.12 35.34
CA LEU A 77 -2.15 7.66 34.01
C LEU A 77 -1.55 9.07 34.08
N LEU A 78 -2.09 9.94 34.95
CA LEU A 78 -1.57 11.29 35.15
C LEU A 78 -0.15 11.30 35.74
N LYS A 79 0.21 10.32 36.59
CA LYS A 79 1.60 10.17 37.06
C LYS A 79 2.55 9.82 35.92
N ALA A 80 2.19 8.86 35.07
CA ALA A 80 2.98 8.48 33.90
C ALA A 80 3.10 9.65 32.90
N ILE A 81 2.01 10.39 32.67
CA ILE A 81 2.02 11.59 31.83
C ILE A 81 2.94 12.64 32.44
N LYS A 82 2.82 12.98 33.73
CA LYS A 82 3.69 13.97 34.39
C LYS A 82 5.17 13.58 34.40
N ALA A 83 5.48 12.29 34.41
CA ALA A 83 6.84 11.78 34.30
C ALA A 83 7.37 11.83 32.85
N ASP A 84 6.54 12.25 31.89
CA ASP A 84 6.80 12.21 30.45
C ASP A 84 7.25 10.81 29.99
N THR A 85 6.65 9.76 30.55
CA THR A 85 6.98 8.38 30.19
C THR A 85 6.65 8.17 28.70
N PRO A 86 7.62 7.73 27.88
CA PRO A 86 7.37 7.56 26.47
C PRO A 86 6.36 6.45 26.18
N ILE A 87 5.43 6.74 25.26
CA ILE A 87 4.45 5.80 24.74
C ILE A 87 4.94 5.34 23.37
N LEU A 88 5.22 4.05 23.22
CA LEU A 88 5.59 3.46 21.95
C LEU A 88 4.33 3.13 21.14
N ILE A 89 4.25 3.65 19.93
CA ILE A 89 3.13 3.45 19.02
C ILE A 89 3.66 2.70 17.79
N PRO A 90 3.58 1.35 17.78
CA PRO A 90 3.87 0.55 16.61
C PRO A 90 2.74 0.68 15.58
N PHE A 91 3.10 0.80 14.31
CA PHE A 91 2.15 0.76 13.18
C PHE A 91 2.86 0.41 11.88
N ARG A 92 2.09 -0.05 10.90
CA ARG A 92 2.58 -0.35 9.55
C ARG A 92 2.38 0.86 8.66
N LYS A 93 3.50 1.46 8.27
CA LYS A 93 3.52 2.58 7.33
C LYS A 93 3.49 2.04 5.91
N TRP A 94 2.66 2.67 5.07
CA TRP A 94 2.58 2.41 3.64
C TRP A 94 3.22 3.56 2.88
N GLU A 95 4.06 3.23 1.92
CA GLU A 95 4.65 4.18 0.98
C GLU A 95 4.33 3.73 -0.44
N LEU A 96 3.76 4.63 -1.23
CA LEU A 96 3.44 4.38 -2.62
C LEU A 96 4.49 5.04 -3.51
N HIS A 97 5.11 4.24 -4.37
CA HIS A 97 5.98 4.68 -5.44
C HIS A 97 5.34 4.36 -6.79
N MET A 98 5.60 5.21 -7.77
CA MET A 98 5.08 5.04 -9.12
C MET A 98 6.21 5.15 -10.12
N LEU A 99 6.25 4.22 -11.07
CA LEU A 99 7.03 4.31 -12.29
C LEU A 99 6.06 4.74 -13.42
N PRO A 100 6.18 5.97 -13.94
CA PRO A 100 5.18 6.54 -14.87
C PRO A 100 5.02 5.79 -16.18
N SER A 101 6.04 5.08 -16.64
CA SER A 101 5.99 4.23 -17.84
C SER A 101 7.07 3.15 -17.74
N LEU A 102 6.70 1.91 -18.00
CA LEU A 102 7.64 0.86 -18.36
C LEU A 102 8.14 1.06 -19.79
N THR A 103 9.30 0.49 -20.11
CA THR A 103 9.85 0.55 -21.47
C THR A 103 9.03 -0.34 -22.40
N THR A 104 8.21 0.28 -23.26
CA THR A 104 7.34 -0.42 -24.22
C THR A 104 8.13 -1.44 -25.04
N GLY A 105 7.64 -2.69 -25.09
CA GLY A 105 8.26 -3.78 -25.84
C GLY A 105 9.50 -4.41 -25.21
N ALA A 106 10.06 -3.83 -24.14
CA ALA A 106 11.13 -4.48 -23.38
C ALA A 106 10.58 -5.67 -22.58
N THR A 107 11.37 -6.74 -22.47
CA THR A 107 11.01 -7.95 -21.70
C THR A 107 11.55 -7.93 -20.28
N ASN A 108 12.43 -6.98 -19.94
CA ASN A 108 12.98 -6.79 -18.60
C ASN A 108 13.09 -5.28 -18.31
N GLU A 109 12.70 -4.88 -17.10
CA GLU A 109 12.87 -3.52 -16.58
C GLU A 109 13.42 -3.59 -15.14
N ILE A 110 14.47 -2.83 -14.87
CA ILE A 110 15.02 -2.68 -13.51
C ILE A 110 14.62 -1.31 -12.98
N TRP A 111 13.85 -1.30 -11.90
CA TRP A 111 13.39 -0.10 -11.24
C TRP A 111 14.03 0.05 -9.85
N ALA A 112 14.87 1.07 -9.69
CA ALA A 112 15.34 1.51 -8.37
C ALA A 112 14.23 2.34 -7.69
N VAL A 113 13.47 1.70 -6.80
CA VAL A 113 12.28 2.29 -6.18
C VAL A 113 12.65 3.37 -5.18
N LYS A 114 13.55 3.04 -4.25
CA LYS A 114 14.10 3.96 -3.25
C LYS A 114 15.35 3.40 -2.57
N THR A 115 16.07 4.28 -1.90
CA THR A 115 17.05 3.92 -0.87
C THR A 115 16.43 4.23 0.50
N SER A 116 16.21 3.18 1.27
CA SER A 116 15.60 3.21 2.60
C SER A 116 16.67 3.25 3.69
N SER A 117 16.33 3.73 4.88
CA SER A 117 17.15 3.41 6.07
C SER A 117 16.91 1.95 6.49
N PHE A 118 17.88 1.32 7.16
CA PHE A 118 17.72 -0.06 7.64
C PHE A 118 16.55 -0.24 8.61
N LEU A 119 16.27 0.77 9.44
CA LEU A 119 15.13 0.80 10.35
C LEU A 119 13.78 0.77 9.61
N GLU A 120 13.73 1.26 8.37
CA GLU A 120 12.53 1.24 7.53
C GLU A 120 12.62 0.12 6.47
N SER A 121 13.11 -1.06 6.88
CA SER A 121 13.15 -2.23 6.01
C SER A 121 11.74 -2.69 5.63
N PRO A 122 11.50 -3.04 4.36
CA PRO A 122 10.19 -3.48 3.90
C PRO A 122 9.82 -4.85 4.49
N ARG A 123 8.61 -4.95 5.04
CA ARG A 123 7.98 -6.22 5.43
C ARG A 123 7.27 -6.87 4.25
N TYR A 124 6.54 -6.07 3.47
CA TYR A 124 5.90 -6.50 2.23
C TYR A 124 6.18 -5.48 1.13
N VAL A 125 6.35 -5.98 -0.09
CA VAL A 125 6.35 -5.16 -1.31
C VAL A 125 5.24 -5.66 -2.21
N ILE A 126 4.34 -4.77 -2.59
CA ILE A 126 3.19 -5.07 -3.44
C ILE A 126 3.37 -4.30 -4.75
N VAL A 127 3.43 -5.03 -5.85
CA VAL A 127 3.57 -4.46 -7.19
C VAL A 127 2.29 -4.68 -7.97
N CYS A 128 1.83 -3.66 -8.68
CA CYS A 128 0.70 -3.76 -9.59
C CYS A 128 0.89 -2.84 -10.79
N PHE A 129 0.20 -3.16 -11.88
CA PHE A 129 0.37 -2.48 -13.16
C PHE A 129 -0.97 -2.00 -13.71
N GLN A 130 -0.95 -0.88 -14.42
CA GLN A 130 -2.10 -0.40 -15.18
C GLN A 130 -1.66 -0.07 -16.60
N THR A 131 -2.35 -0.61 -17.59
CA THR A 131 -2.07 -0.39 -19.01
C THR A 131 -3.14 0.48 -19.63
N ASP A 132 -2.73 1.46 -20.44
CA ASP A 132 -3.60 2.43 -21.11
C ASP A 132 -4.54 3.22 -20.17
N HIS A 133 -4.25 3.20 -18.87
CA HIS A 133 -4.92 4.01 -17.89
C HIS A 133 -4.27 5.39 -17.81
N ASP A 134 -4.84 6.34 -18.55
CA ASP A 134 -4.49 7.74 -18.41
C ASP A 134 -5.27 8.32 -17.23
N LEU A 135 -4.57 8.92 -16.25
CA LEU A 135 -5.19 9.57 -15.08
C LEU A 135 -6.07 10.78 -15.47
N THR A 136 -6.05 11.16 -16.74
CA THR A 136 -6.90 12.22 -17.30
C THR A 136 -8.18 11.69 -17.96
N LYS A 137 -8.24 10.39 -18.27
CA LYS A 137 -9.39 9.76 -18.94
C LYS A 137 -10.42 9.29 -17.92
N VAL A 138 -11.59 9.90 -17.95
CA VAL A 138 -12.72 9.61 -17.04
C VAL A 138 -13.58 8.41 -17.46
N ASN A 139 -13.23 7.72 -18.56
CA ASN A 139 -14.02 6.63 -19.13
C ASN A 139 -13.46 5.24 -18.79
N THR A 140 -12.24 5.19 -18.25
CA THR A 140 -11.57 3.95 -17.83
C THR A 140 -11.79 3.71 -16.35
N ASP A 141 -11.85 2.44 -15.93
CA ASP A 141 -12.01 2.10 -14.51
C ASP A 141 -10.63 2.11 -13.82
N PRO A 142 -10.38 3.05 -12.89
CA PRO A 142 -9.09 3.19 -12.20
C PRO A 142 -8.83 2.06 -11.19
N THR A 143 -9.83 1.22 -10.90
CA THR A 143 -9.68 0.10 -9.97
C THR A 143 -9.13 -1.16 -10.62
N ILE A 144 -9.10 -1.21 -11.96
CA ILE A 144 -8.60 -2.38 -12.69
C ILE A 144 -7.07 -2.31 -12.78
N PHE A 145 -6.42 -3.41 -12.42
CA PHE A 145 -5.00 -3.63 -12.67
C PHE A 145 -4.83 -4.74 -13.70
N ASN A 146 -3.75 -4.69 -14.46
CA ASN A 146 -3.45 -5.64 -15.51
C ASN A 146 -2.24 -6.48 -15.14
N HIS A 147 -2.18 -7.72 -15.63
CA HIS A 147 -1.04 -8.60 -15.40
C HIS A 147 0.15 -8.26 -16.31
N ALA A 148 0.00 -7.36 -17.30
CA ALA A 148 1.06 -6.83 -18.18
C ALA A 148 2.02 -7.88 -18.77
N ASN A 149 1.52 -9.10 -19.01
CA ASN A 149 2.31 -10.27 -19.45
C ASN A 149 3.52 -10.60 -18.55
N ILE A 150 3.44 -10.26 -17.25
CA ILE A 150 4.50 -10.51 -16.28
C ILE A 150 4.76 -12.01 -16.12
N THR A 151 6.03 -12.38 -16.20
CA THR A 151 6.54 -13.74 -15.96
C THR A 151 7.22 -13.85 -14.61
N ASN A 152 7.90 -12.79 -14.17
CA ASN A 152 8.61 -12.79 -12.90
C ASN A 152 8.75 -11.36 -12.35
N ILE A 153 8.78 -11.25 -11.03
CA ILE A 153 9.14 -10.02 -10.32
C ILE A 153 10.10 -10.41 -9.22
N THR A 154 11.28 -9.82 -9.23
CA THR A 154 12.32 -10.07 -8.24
C THR A 154 12.66 -8.77 -7.54
N LEU A 155 12.49 -8.76 -6.23
CA LEU A 155 12.90 -7.68 -5.36
C LEU A 155 14.32 -7.95 -4.88
N THR A 156 15.22 -7.00 -5.10
CA THR A 156 16.56 -7.02 -4.51
C THR A 156 16.61 -6.07 -3.33
N LEU A 157 16.96 -6.59 -2.15
CA LEU A 157 17.21 -5.85 -0.91
C LEU A 157 18.64 -6.13 -0.46
N ASN A 158 19.51 -5.12 -0.39
CA ASN A 158 20.91 -5.29 0.04
C ASN A 158 21.70 -6.39 -0.70
N GLY A 159 21.34 -6.66 -1.97
CA GLY A 159 21.95 -7.71 -2.78
C GLY A 159 21.32 -9.10 -2.62
N GLU A 160 20.35 -9.29 -1.73
CA GLU A 160 19.54 -10.50 -1.66
C GLU A 160 18.26 -10.37 -2.47
N SER A 161 17.89 -11.45 -3.16
CA SER A 161 16.72 -11.50 -4.04
C SER A 161 15.53 -12.22 -3.41
N TYR A 162 14.34 -11.63 -3.56
CA TYR A 162 13.06 -12.10 -3.04
C TYR A 162 11.99 -12.08 -4.15
N PRO A 163 11.26 -13.18 -4.39
CA PRO A 163 11.57 -14.53 -3.91
C PRO A 163 12.93 -15.02 -4.44
N LYS A 164 13.54 -15.98 -3.74
CA LYS A 164 14.84 -16.56 -4.13
C LYS A 164 14.77 -17.30 -5.47
N GLU A 165 13.63 -17.90 -5.75
CA GLU A 165 13.35 -18.59 -7.02
C GLU A 165 12.42 -17.75 -7.87
N LYS A 166 12.62 -17.80 -9.19
CA LYS A 166 11.75 -17.12 -10.14
C LYS A 166 10.35 -17.75 -10.12
N MET A 167 9.31 -16.91 -10.19
CA MET A 167 7.92 -17.37 -10.13
C MET A 167 7.42 -18.08 -11.40
N GLN A 168 8.04 -17.80 -12.57
CA GLN A 168 7.73 -18.43 -13.87
C GLN A 168 6.23 -18.39 -14.23
N LEU A 169 5.62 -17.21 -14.10
CA LEU A 169 4.20 -16.98 -14.33
C LEU A 169 3.86 -17.02 -15.82
N ALA A 170 2.72 -17.62 -16.16
CA ALA A 170 2.15 -17.61 -17.50
C ALA A 170 0.62 -17.42 -17.43
N PHE A 171 0.20 -16.15 -17.44
CA PHE A 171 -1.20 -15.75 -17.34
C PHE A 171 -2.07 -16.29 -18.49
N ASP A 172 -1.55 -16.32 -19.72
CA ASP A 172 -2.25 -16.84 -20.91
C ASP A 172 -2.63 -18.33 -20.79
N LYS A 173 -1.88 -19.08 -19.98
CA LYS A 173 -2.09 -20.51 -19.73
C LYS A 173 -2.83 -20.77 -18.41
N GLY A 174 -3.22 -19.73 -17.68
CA GLY A 174 -3.79 -19.84 -16.34
C GLY A 174 -2.77 -20.28 -15.27
N ALA A 175 -1.47 -20.28 -15.58
CA ALA A 175 -0.41 -20.76 -14.71
C ALA A 175 0.22 -19.62 -13.91
N PHE A 176 -0.47 -19.18 -12.86
CA PHE A 176 0.01 -18.18 -11.91
C PHE A 176 -0.23 -18.56 -10.42
N PRO A 177 -0.07 -19.85 -10.03
CA PRO A 177 -0.41 -20.31 -8.68
C PRO A 177 0.41 -19.60 -7.60
N GLN A 178 1.69 -19.32 -7.87
CA GLN A 178 2.56 -18.66 -6.90
C GLN A 178 2.12 -17.22 -6.61
N ALA A 179 1.81 -16.44 -7.66
CA ALA A 179 1.34 -15.07 -7.49
C ALA A 179 0.02 -15.01 -6.72
N TYR A 180 -0.92 -15.90 -7.06
CA TYR A 180 -2.20 -15.98 -6.35
C TYR A 180 -2.02 -16.43 -4.90
N PHE A 181 -1.17 -17.44 -4.65
CA PHE A 181 -0.84 -17.89 -3.31
C PHE A 181 -0.31 -16.74 -2.45
N ASN A 182 0.71 -16.01 -2.94
CA ASN A 182 1.28 -14.88 -2.22
C ASN A 182 0.23 -13.79 -1.90
N TYR A 183 -0.66 -13.49 -2.86
CA TYR A 183 -1.77 -12.57 -2.66
C TYR A 183 -2.73 -13.04 -1.54
N THR A 184 -3.12 -14.32 -1.53
CA THR A 184 -4.02 -14.85 -0.48
C THR A 184 -3.36 -14.90 0.90
N GLN A 185 -2.06 -15.20 0.96
CA GLN A 185 -1.30 -15.22 2.21
C GLN A 185 -1.10 -13.82 2.80
N PHE A 186 -0.93 -12.81 1.95
CA PHE A 186 -0.80 -11.43 2.39
C PHE A 186 -1.99 -10.99 3.25
N GLY A 187 -3.22 -11.18 2.77
CA GLY A 187 -4.41 -10.73 3.51
C GLY A 187 -4.53 -11.36 4.89
N TYR A 188 -4.23 -12.66 4.98
CA TYR A 188 -4.20 -13.43 6.22
C TYR A 188 -3.13 -12.89 7.20
N SER A 189 -1.88 -12.84 6.74
CA SER A 189 -0.75 -12.43 7.56
C SER A 189 -0.83 -10.96 7.95
N TYR A 190 -1.39 -10.11 7.09
CA TYR A 190 -1.54 -8.69 7.33
C TYR A 190 -2.63 -8.41 8.37
N LYS A 191 -3.77 -9.08 8.33
CA LYS A 191 -4.86 -8.82 9.30
C LYS A 191 -4.69 -9.58 10.62
N ASN A 192 -3.71 -10.46 10.72
CA ASN A 192 -3.54 -11.38 11.85
C ASN A 192 -4.84 -12.11 12.20
N THR A 193 -5.55 -12.59 11.17
CA THR A 193 -6.86 -13.24 11.30
C THR A 193 -6.76 -14.69 10.88
N SER A 194 -7.52 -15.58 11.51
CA SER A 194 -7.59 -16.99 11.12
C SER A 194 -8.37 -17.25 9.82
N LEU A 195 -9.05 -16.23 9.28
CA LEU A 195 -9.91 -16.35 8.11
C LEU A 195 -9.13 -16.15 6.80
N HIS A 196 -8.95 -17.24 6.05
CA HIS A 196 -8.33 -17.25 4.73
C HIS A 196 -9.34 -17.03 3.59
N THR A 197 -10.16 -15.98 3.67
CA THR A 197 -11.09 -15.66 2.58
C THR A 197 -10.47 -14.58 1.68
N PRO A 198 -9.92 -14.94 0.50
CA PRO A 198 -9.41 -13.95 -0.43
C PRO A 198 -10.56 -13.10 -1.00
N LEU A 199 -10.27 -11.84 -1.33
CA LEU A 199 -11.28 -10.94 -1.89
C LEU A 199 -11.65 -11.35 -3.33
N LEU A 200 -10.68 -11.84 -4.10
CA LEU A 200 -10.84 -12.26 -5.48
C LEU A 200 -10.53 -13.74 -5.62
N GLY A 201 -11.33 -14.45 -6.41
CA GLY A 201 -11.03 -15.82 -6.83
C GLY A 201 -9.86 -15.87 -7.83
N TYR A 202 -9.36 -17.08 -8.10
CA TYR A 202 -8.21 -17.32 -8.99
C TYR A 202 -8.32 -16.63 -10.38
N PRO A 203 -9.41 -16.80 -11.16
CA PRO A 203 -9.53 -16.13 -12.46
C PRO A 203 -9.78 -14.61 -12.32
N GLU A 204 -10.45 -14.18 -11.26
CA GLU A 204 -10.73 -12.76 -11.03
C GLU A 204 -9.47 -11.98 -10.66
N PHE A 205 -8.55 -12.61 -9.92
CA PHE A 205 -7.23 -12.06 -9.63
C PHE A 205 -6.51 -11.68 -10.94
N ALA A 206 -6.42 -12.60 -11.91
CA ALA A 206 -5.74 -12.33 -13.18
C ALA A 206 -6.43 -11.25 -14.02
N ASN A 207 -7.78 -11.27 -14.07
CA ASN A 207 -8.55 -10.43 -14.98
C ASN A 207 -8.88 -9.04 -14.44
N LYS A 208 -8.95 -8.86 -13.11
CA LYS A 208 -9.39 -7.61 -12.48
C LYS A 208 -8.26 -6.90 -11.74
N GLN A 209 -7.54 -7.60 -10.86
CA GLN A 209 -6.56 -6.97 -9.97
C GLN A 209 -5.42 -7.93 -9.59
N PRO A 210 -4.46 -8.19 -10.51
CA PRO A 210 -3.27 -8.96 -10.18
C PRO A 210 -2.35 -8.08 -9.32
N LEU A 211 -2.34 -8.36 -8.03
CA LEU A 211 -1.44 -7.77 -7.05
C LEU A 211 -0.31 -8.75 -6.76
N PHE A 212 0.90 -8.41 -7.20
CA PHE A 212 2.08 -9.24 -6.98
C PHE A 212 2.68 -8.91 -5.61
N VAL A 213 2.48 -9.80 -4.64
CA VAL A 213 2.98 -9.60 -3.28
C VAL A 213 4.28 -10.37 -3.07
N ILE A 214 5.28 -9.68 -2.53
CA ILE A 214 6.57 -10.24 -2.10
C ILE A 214 6.65 -10.08 -0.59
N ASP A 215 6.71 -11.20 0.12
CA ASP A 215 6.86 -11.26 1.57
C ASP A 215 8.34 -11.25 1.95
N CYS A 216 8.76 -10.23 2.69
CA CYS A 216 10.12 -10.03 3.19
C CYS A 216 10.18 -10.15 4.72
N SER A 217 9.09 -10.56 5.37
CA SER A 217 8.96 -10.58 6.84
C SER A 217 9.90 -11.55 7.55
N ARG A 218 10.45 -12.53 6.82
CA ARG A 218 11.39 -13.54 7.34
C ARG A 218 12.82 -13.34 6.82
N ARG A 219 13.19 -12.10 6.51
CA ARG A 219 14.55 -11.75 6.09
C ARG A 219 15.55 -12.05 7.20
N ASP A 220 16.79 -12.32 6.82
CA ASP A 220 17.88 -12.36 7.79
C ASP A 220 18.23 -10.92 8.22
N GLU A 221 18.12 -10.64 9.52
CA GLU A 221 18.45 -9.35 10.10
C GLU A 221 19.94 -9.25 10.49
N SER A 222 20.71 -10.33 10.35
CA SER A 222 22.14 -10.37 10.66
C SER A 222 22.96 -9.40 9.77
N VAL A 223 22.47 -9.10 8.56
CA VAL A 223 23.10 -8.17 7.62
C VAL A 223 22.84 -6.73 8.04
N LYS A 224 23.73 -6.19 8.87
CA LYS A 224 23.71 -4.79 9.31
C LYS A 224 24.23 -3.85 8.22
N SER A 225 23.40 -3.50 7.26
CA SER A 225 23.66 -2.34 6.39
C SER A 225 23.04 -1.09 7.01
N SER A 226 23.65 0.09 6.83
CA SER A 226 23.04 1.37 7.25
C SER A 226 21.85 1.78 6.38
N THR A 227 21.87 1.36 5.11
CA THR A 227 20.88 1.70 4.08
C THR A 227 20.43 0.46 3.33
N VAL A 228 19.18 0.47 2.85
CA VAL A 228 18.57 -0.62 2.09
C VAL A 228 18.12 -0.09 0.74
N ASP A 229 18.82 -0.49 -0.31
CA ASP A 229 18.36 -0.22 -1.68
C ASP A 229 17.23 -1.19 -2.03
N VAL A 230 16.07 -0.63 -2.40
CA VAL A 230 14.90 -1.36 -2.85
C VAL A 230 14.86 -1.31 -4.36
N LYS A 231 15.21 -2.42 -5.02
CA LYS A 231 15.20 -2.53 -6.49
C LYS A 231 14.26 -3.63 -6.93
N LEU A 232 13.43 -3.35 -7.93
CA LEU A 232 12.55 -4.33 -8.57
C LEU A 232 13.09 -4.65 -9.95
N GLU A 233 13.27 -5.93 -10.23
CA GLU A 233 13.47 -6.46 -11.58
C GLU A 233 12.15 -7.09 -12.03
N ILE A 234 11.65 -6.64 -13.17
CA ILE A 234 10.32 -6.98 -13.68
C ILE A 234 10.53 -7.63 -15.04
N GLU A 235 10.06 -8.86 -15.21
CA GLU A 235 10.20 -9.63 -16.45
C GLU A 235 8.83 -9.91 -17.08
N ALA A 236 8.76 -9.86 -18.42
CA ALA A 236 7.54 -10.12 -19.20
C ALA A 236 7.80 -11.06 -20.38
N SER A 237 6.77 -11.81 -20.79
CA SER A 237 6.88 -12.82 -21.87
C SER A 237 6.88 -12.23 -23.28
N GLN A 238 6.06 -11.22 -23.54
CA GLN A 238 5.87 -10.62 -24.88
C GLN A 238 6.20 -9.12 -24.94
N GLY A 239 7.01 -8.66 -23.99
CA GLY A 239 7.33 -7.25 -23.79
C GLY A 239 6.20 -6.49 -23.08
N PHE A 240 6.55 -5.39 -22.42
CA PHE A 240 5.55 -4.55 -21.74
C PHE A 240 4.62 -3.88 -22.75
N PRO A 241 3.29 -3.91 -22.53
CA PRO A 241 2.36 -3.14 -23.33
C PRO A 241 2.68 -1.64 -23.32
N ALA A 242 2.21 -0.92 -24.34
CA ALA A 242 2.35 0.53 -24.37
C ALA A 242 1.57 1.18 -23.21
N ASN A 243 2.08 2.31 -22.72
CA ASN A 243 1.45 3.08 -21.64
C ASN A 243 1.21 2.26 -20.34
N THR A 244 2.03 1.25 -20.06
CA THR A 244 1.96 0.53 -18.79
C THR A 244 2.68 1.29 -17.69
N ARG A 245 1.96 1.62 -16.63
CA ARG A 245 2.50 2.18 -15.38
C ARG A 245 2.69 1.08 -14.37
N ALA A 246 3.73 1.18 -13.56
CA ALA A 246 3.93 0.31 -12.40
C ALA A 246 3.76 1.10 -11.11
N TYR A 247 3.11 0.48 -10.14
CA TYR A 247 2.99 0.99 -8.78
C TYR A 247 3.65 0.00 -7.84
N CYS A 248 4.38 0.52 -6.85
CA CYS A 248 4.99 -0.26 -5.80
C CYS A 248 4.55 0.31 -4.46
N ILE A 249 3.83 -0.50 -3.67
CA ILE A 249 3.51 -0.19 -2.28
C ILE A 249 4.50 -0.93 -1.41
N ILE A 250 5.23 -0.16 -0.60
CA ILE A 250 6.14 -0.68 0.41
C ILE A 250 5.44 -0.58 1.75
N VAL A 251 5.29 -1.72 2.42
CA VAL A 251 4.78 -1.82 3.78
C VAL A 251 5.95 -2.08 4.70
N HIS A 252 6.18 -1.20 5.67
CA HIS A 252 7.24 -1.37 6.66
C HIS A 252 6.67 -1.20 8.07
N ASP A 253 7.24 -1.99 8.98
CA ASP A 253 6.94 -1.86 10.41
C ASP A 253 7.65 -0.59 10.92
N ASN A 254 6.94 0.23 11.69
CA ASN A 254 7.46 1.48 12.21
C ASN A 254 7.02 1.66 13.66
N ILE A 255 7.87 2.31 14.45
CA ILE A 255 7.57 2.65 15.84
C ILE A 255 7.87 4.12 16.03
N ILE A 256 6.90 4.86 16.54
CA ILE A 256 7.10 6.22 17.02
C ILE A 256 7.04 6.24 18.54
N GLU A 257 7.87 7.09 19.12
CA GLU A 257 7.89 7.37 20.54
C GLU A 257 7.17 8.70 20.79
N HIS A 258 6.08 8.66 21.55
CA HIS A 258 5.29 9.83 21.93
C HIS A 258 5.51 10.17 23.39
N LEU A 259 6.01 11.37 23.65
CA LEU A 259 6.21 11.93 24.98
C LEU A 259 4.97 12.76 25.37
N PRO A 260 4.11 12.26 26.28
CA PRO A 260 2.77 12.79 26.46
C PRO A 260 2.71 14.16 27.16
N LEU A 261 3.72 14.57 27.92
CA LEU A 261 3.76 15.88 28.58
C LEU A 261 4.35 16.95 27.67
N SER A 262 5.44 16.61 26.99
CA SER A 262 6.13 17.54 26.09
C SER A 262 5.50 17.61 24.68
N GLU A 263 4.59 16.69 24.38
CA GLU A 263 3.96 16.49 23.06
C GLU A 263 4.99 16.24 21.93
N ILE A 264 6.17 15.72 22.29
CA ILE A 264 7.25 15.42 21.35
C ILE A 264 7.02 14.04 20.75
N ILE A 265 7.08 13.97 19.41
CA ILE A 265 7.04 12.71 18.66
C ILE A 265 8.43 12.48 18.06
N LYS A 266 9.02 11.32 18.35
CA LYS A 266 10.31 10.89 17.79
C LYS A 266 10.15 9.60 17.00
N LYS A 267 11.00 9.43 15.98
CA LYS A 267 11.20 8.09 15.42
C LYS A 267 11.96 7.27 16.45
N TRP A 268 11.50 6.05 16.71
CA TRP A 268 12.21 5.13 17.58
C TRP A 268 13.47 4.64 16.84
N ASN A 269 14.64 4.90 17.43
CA ASN A 269 15.95 4.53 16.89
C ASN A 269 16.38 3.14 17.36
#